data_AF-A0ABD2MHC2-F1
#
_entry.id   AF-A0ABD2MHC2-F1
#
_cell.length_a   1.000
_cell.length_b   1.000
_cell.length_c   1.000
_cell.angle_alpha   90.00
_cell.angle_beta   90.00
_cell.angle_gamma   90.00
#
_symmetry.space_group_name_H-M   'P 1'
#
loop_
_entity.id
_entity.type
_entity.pdbx_description
1 polymer ?
#
loop_
_entity_poly.entity_id
_entity_poly.type
_entity_poly.pdbx_seq_one_letter_code
_entity_poly.pdbx_strand_id
1 'polypeptide(L)'
;MSSKDSNINNSESYLIPHNDILEYLTIRVESVYTFRDRYFENHILEDAIHKNDHVNKLLEENLKIFEETETAALQNNKAKYYYLKGRLLNVVPKYSKEAENLLSKAIKLDRKLVEAWNELGECYWKNDELKKSINCFEGALKERKNKISLRNLSMLSRQDTSNSKIDYVANVEKGLNYAKEAVQMDPHDGLSWSVLGNAHLSYFFGVQQNPKTLRQCISAYSQAEKDIVARTTPDLHYNKGITLRYREEFEEALKSFNQASLYDPTWDPPKKREFQLIKYLNDIKELVSTKGKLKTKRLQSLLNSIDSKQLGPYLEDTKNILTGENAKLVPVKIHELKPELNERKVLLGKVVCSVRNEDTVPFTFCLIDETGTCIVVTVFNLADGRGVIIGDSVAIPEPFVTDVDFEYRALRYNFRLIRVERPLLLAVNGKLIQKHQAAGVQMSIFKKCD
;
A
#
# COMPACT_ATOMS: atom_id res chain seq x y z
N MET A 1 12.42 -42.82 -51.78
CA MET A 1 12.16 -44.27 -51.58
C MET A 1 12.77 -44.63 -50.24
N SER A 2 12.10 -45.05 -49.18
CA SER A 2 10.72 -45.45 -48.87
C SER A 2 10.69 -45.39 -47.33
N SER A 3 9.95 -44.47 -46.71
CA SER A 3 8.73 -44.80 -45.94
C SER A 3 8.72 -46.19 -45.28
N LYS A 4 8.71 -46.19 -43.95
CA LYS A 4 7.84 -47.08 -43.16
C LYS A 4 7.21 -46.27 -42.03
N ASP A 5 5.93 -46.00 -42.23
CA ASP A 5 4.97 -45.64 -41.21
C ASP A 5 4.91 -46.69 -40.10
N SER A 6 4.75 -46.23 -38.86
CA SER A 6 3.95 -46.95 -37.89
C SER A 6 3.31 -45.95 -36.93
N ASN A 7 2.06 -45.60 -37.23
CA ASN A 7 1.07 -45.10 -36.29
C ASN A 7 1.15 -45.86 -34.96
N ILE A 8 1.29 -45.13 -33.85
CA ILE A 8 0.81 -45.59 -32.55
C ILE A 8 -0.10 -44.48 -32.01
N ASN A 9 -1.38 -44.59 -32.41
CA ASN A 9 -2.48 -44.18 -31.56
C ASN A 9 -2.44 -45.08 -30.32
N ASN A 10 -2.07 -44.52 -29.16
CA ASN A 10 -2.45 -45.11 -27.87
C ASN A 10 -3.03 -44.01 -27.00
N SER A 11 -4.35 -43.89 -27.09
CA SER A 11 -5.21 -43.38 -26.03
C SER A 11 -5.11 -44.33 -24.83
N GLU A 12 -4.10 -44.14 -23.99
CA GLU A 12 -4.05 -44.79 -22.68
C GLU A 12 -4.74 -43.87 -21.66
N SER A 13 -6.03 -44.14 -21.42
CA SER A 13 -6.69 -43.64 -20.22
C SER A 13 -6.04 -44.33 -19.02
N TYR A 14 -5.16 -43.62 -18.32
CA TYR A 14 -4.69 -44.06 -17.02
C TYR A 14 -5.88 -44.11 -16.07
N LEU A 15 -6.41 -45.32 -15.85
CA LEU A 15 -7.39 -45.61 -14.82
C LEU A 15 -6.71 -45.39 -13.46
N ILE A 16 -6.91 -44.18 -12.93
CA ILE A 16 -6.48 -43.83 -11.57
C ILE A 16 -7.24 -44.76 -10.61
N PRO A 17 -6.56 -45.53 -9.75
CA PRO A 17 -7.22 -46.42 -8.81
C PRO A 17 -8.28 -45.66 -7.99
N HIS A 18 -9.46 -46.26 -7.77
CA HIS A 18 -10.60 -45.61 -7.09
C HIS A 18 -10.29 -45.02 -5.70
N ASN A 19 -9.24 -45.49 -5.02
CA ASN A 19 -8.79 -44.96 -3.72
C ASN A 19 -7.86 -43.74 -3.82
N ASP A 20 -7.41 -43.38 -5.02
CA ASP A 20 -6.41 -42.33 -5.27
C ASP A 20 -7.00 -41.14 -6.07
N ILE A 21 -8.27 -41.22 -6.48
CA ILE A 21 -8.88 -40.22 -7.37
C ILE A 21 -8.98 -38.82 -6.74
N LEU A 22 -9.29 -38.74 -5.44
CA LEU A 22 -9.38 -37.45 -4.75
C LEU A 22 -8.01 -36.85 -4.44
N GLU A 23 -6.98 -37.69 -4.30
CA GLU A 23 -5.61 -37.21 -4.12
C GLU A 23 -5.07 -36.69 -5.44
N TYR A 24 -5.29 -37.43 -6.53
CA TYR A 24 -5.05 -36.93 -7.87
C TYR A 24 -5.73 -35.57 -8.12
N LEU A 25 -7.04 -35.44 -7.85
CA LEU A 25 -7.73 -34.16 -7.99
C LEU A 25 -7.17 -33.07 -7.08
N THR A 26 -6.67 -33.42 -5.90
CA THR A 26 -5.98 -32.47 -4.99
C THR A 26 -4.71 -31.94 -5.64
N ILE A 27 -3.84 -32.83 -6.14
CA ILE A 27 -2.61 -32.47 -6.85
C ILE A 27 -2.91 -31.60 -8.08
N ARG A 28 -3.96 -31.93 -8.83
CA ARG A 28 -4.41 -31.14 -9.99
C ARG A 28 -4.78 -29.72 -9.57
N VAL A 29 -5.61 -29.54 -8.55
CA VAL A 29 -5.98 -28.20 -8.03
C VAL A 29 -4.75 -27.44 -7.52
N GLU A 30 -3.88 -28.09 -6.76
CA GLU A 30 -2.65 -27.49 -6.25
C GLU A 30 -1.72 -27.04 -7.37
N SER A 31 -1.63 -27.79 -8.47
CA SER A 31 -0.83 -27.42 -9.62
C SER A 31 -1.32 -26.12 -10.28
N VAL A 32 -2.64 -25.89 -10.34
CA VAL A 32 -3.21 -24.64 -10.90
C VAL A 32 -2.90 -23.44 -10.00
N TYR A 33 -3.07 -23.59 -8.68
CA TYR A 33 -2.72 -22.54 -7.73
C TYR A 33 -1.21 -22.26 -7.70
N THR A 34 -0.38 -23.31 -7.73
CA THR A 34 1.08 -23.18 -7.82
C THR A 34 1.47 -22.44 -9.10
N PHE A 35 0.89 -22.80 -10.24
CA PHE A 35 1.12 -22.10 -11.51
C PHE A 35 0.73 -20.61 -11.43
N ARG A 36 -0.41 -20.28 -10.83
CA ARG A 36 -0.87 -18.89 -10.64
C ARG A 36 0.05 -18.10 -9.70
N ASP A 37 0.38 -18.68 -8.55
CA ASP A 37 1.08 -18.00 -7.45
C ASP A 37 2.59 -17.86 -7.74
N ARG A 38 3.16 -18.83 -8.48
CA ARG A 38 4.58 -18.87 -8.89
C ARG A 38 4.77 -18.64 -10.38
N TYR A 39 3.83 -17.94 -11.01
CA TYR A 39 3.84 -17.70 -12.46
C TYR A 39 5.18 -17.16 -12.97
N PHE A 40 5.75 -16.19 -12.24
CA PHE A 40 7.01 -15.52 -12.57
C PHE A 40 8.28 -16.33 -12.22
N GLU A 41 8.17 -17.55 -11.68
CA GLU A 41 9.32 -18.46 -11.61
C GLU A 41 9.67 -19.02 -13.00
N ASN A 42 8.68 -19.14 -13.89
CA ASN A 42 8.82 -19.78 -15.20
C ASN A 42 8.40 -18.90 -16.39
N HIS A 43 7.98 -17.65 -16.14
CA HIS A 43 7.58 -16.69 -17.17
C HIS A 43 8.26 -15.34 -16.94
N ILE A 44 8.58 -14.65 -18.03
CA ILE A 44 9.19 -13.32 -17.98
C ILE A 44 8.13 -12.25 -17.68
N LEU A 45 8.56 -11.03 -17.33
CA LEU A 45 7.64 -9.94 -16.96
C LEU A 45 6.74 -9.50 -18.12
N GLU A 46 7.21 -9.64 -19.35
CA GLU A 46 6.45 -9.34 -20.57
C GLU A 46 5.19 -10.22 -20.69
N ASP A 47 5.23 -11.45 -20.14
CA ASP A 47 4.10 -12.37 -20.14
C ASP A 47 3.06 -12.06 -19.05
N ALA A 48 3.29 -11.05 -18.18
CA ALA A 48 2.39 -10.71 -17.09
C ALA A 48 0.98 -10.35 -17.58
N ILE A 49 0.87 -9.73 -18.76
CA ILE A 49 -0.42 -9.37 -19.37
C ILE A 49 -1.26 -10.61 -19.75
N HIS A 50 -0.62 -11.75 -20.01
CA HIS A 50 -1.26 -13.01 -20.40
C HIS A 50 -1.47 -13.97 -19.22
N LYS A 51 -1.01 -13.60 -18.01
CA LYS A 51 -1.09 -14.47 -16.82
C LYS A 51 -2.49 -15.01 -16.57
N ASN A 52 -3.50 -14.15 -16.60
CA ASN A 52 -4.88 -14.55 -16.35
C ASN A 52 -5.42 -15.49 -17.45
N ASP A 53 -5.03 -15.28 -18.70
CA ASP A 53 -5.43 -16.15 -19.82
C ASP A 53 -4.79 -17.55 -19.69
N HIS A 54 -3.51 -17.60 -19.31
CA HIS A 54 -2.82 -18.87 -19.05
C HIS A 54 -3.45 -19.64 -17.87
N VAL A 55 -3.80 -18.93 -16.78
CA VAL A 55 -4.49 -19.54 -15.63
C VAL A 55 -5.90 -20.02 -16.03
N ASN A 56 -6.64 -19.25 -16.84
CA ASN A 56 -7.96 -19.66 -17.36
C ASN A 56 -7.87 -20.91 -18.23
N LYS A 57 -6.87 -20.99 -19.11
CA LYS A 57 -6.66 -22.18 -19.94
C LYS A 57 -6.38 -23.42 -19.08
N LEU A 58 -5.51 -23.31 -18.08
CA LEU A 58 -5.20 -24.41 -17.17
C LEU A 58 -6.41 -24.79 -16.30
N LEU A 59 -7.23 -23.81 -15.90
CA LEU A 59 -8.51 -24.03 -15.25
C LEU A 59 -9.45 -24.89 -16.12
N GLU A 60 -9.68 -24.51 -17.38
CA GLU A 60 -10.55 -25.24 -18.30
C GLU A 60 -10.09 -26.68 -18.56
N GLU A 61 -8.78 -26.88 -18.75
CA GLU A 61 -8.19 -28.22 -18.90
C GLU A 61 -8.44 -29.10 -17.68
N ASN A 62 -8.32 -28.54 -16.47
CA ASN A 62 -8.58 -29.27 -15.24
C ASN A 62 -10.07 -29.51 -15.00
N LEU A 63 -10.96 -28.61 -15.42
CA LEU A 63 -12.41 -28.82 -15.29
C LEU A 63 -12.88 -30.05 -16.08
N LYS A 64 -12.32 -30.31 -17.26
CA LYS A 64 -12.61 -31.54 -18.04
C LYS A 64 -12.26 -32.80 -17.25
N ILE A 65 -11.12 -32.80 -16.56
CA ILE A 65 -10.70 -33.91 -15.70
C ILE A 65 -11.70 -34.11 -14.55
N PHE A 66 -12.20 -33.02 -13.95
CA PHE A 66 -13.23 -33.10 -12.92
C PHE A 66 -14.54 -33.69 -13.44
N GLU A 67 -14.94 -33.38 -14.67
CA GLU A 67 -16.13 -33.95 -15.32
C GLU A 67 -15.97 -35.46 -15.57
N GLU A 68 -14.82 -35.89 -16.11
CA GLU A 68 -14.52 -37.30 -16.38
C GLU A 68 -14.46 -38.15 -15.10
N THR A 69 -14.01 -37.57 -14.00
CA THR A 69 -13.82 -38.26 -12.71
C THR A 69 -14.98 -38.11 -11.73
N GLU A 70 -16.01 -37.33 -12.08
CA GLU A 70 -17.08 -36.89 -11.17
C GLU A 70 -17.77 -38.06 -10.46
N THR A 71 -18.20 -39.07 -11.21
CA THR A 71 -18.98 -40.19 -10.66
C THR A 71 -18.16 -40.96 -9.61
N ALA A 72 -16.91 -41.28 -9.94
CA ALA A 72 -16.01 -42.03 -9.05
C ALA A 72 -15.60 -41.20 -7.82
N ALA A 73 -15.31 -39.91 -7.99
CA ALA A 73 -14.93 -39.02 -6.90
C ALA A 73 -16.08 -38.76 -5.92
N LEU A 74 -17.31 -38.60 -6.41
CA LEU A 74 -18.52 -38.44 -5.60
C LEU A 74 -18.88 -39.69 -4.79
N GLN A 75 -18.59 -40.89 -5.31
CA GLN A 75 -18.76 -42.13 -4.55
C GLN A 75 -17.76 -42.25 -3.40
N ASN A 76 -16.55 -41.70 -3.57
CA ASN A 76 -15.50 -41.73 -2.55
C ASN A 76 -15.73 -40.71 -1.43
N ASN A 77 -15.78 -39.41 -1.74
CA ASN A 77 -16.08 -38.37 -0.76
C ASN A 77 -16.68 -37.12 -1.43
N LYS A 78 -18.00 -36.96 -1.28
CA LYS A 78 -18.75 -35.84 -1.85
C LYS A 78 -18.27 -34.47 -1.33
N ALA A 79 -17.97 -34.35 -0.04
CA ALA A 79 -17.55 -33.09 0.55
C ALA A 79 -16.21 -32.62 -0.02
N LYS A 80 -15.21 -33.52 -0.06
CA LYS A 80 -13.87 -33.23 -0.62
C LYS A 80 -13.97 -32.93 -2.11
N TYR A 81 -14.74 -33.68 -2.89
CA TYR A 81 -14.93 -33.40 -4.32
C TYR A 81 -15.56 -32.01 -4.57
N TYR A 82 -16.65 -31.66 -3.88
CA TYR A 82 -17.28 -30.35 -4.04
C TYR A 82 -16.35 -29.21 -3.62
N TYR A 83 -15.57 -29.40 -2.56
CA TYR A 83 -14.53 -28.45 -2.17
C TYR A 83 -13.49 -28.27 -3.28
N LEU A 84 -12.91 -29.35 -3.79
CA LEU A 84 -11.85 -29.30 -4.80
C LEU A 84 -12.34 -28.65 -6.10
N LYS A 85 -13.52 -29.03 -6.60
CA LYS A 85 -14.10 -28.42 -7.81
C LYS A 85 -14.45 -26.95 -7.58
N GLY A 86 -15.02 -26.63 -6.42
CA GLY A 86 -15.33 -25.25 -6.05
C GLY A 86 -14.08 -24.37 -5.92
N ARG A 87 -13.02 -24.90 -5.32
CA ARG A 87 -11.69 -24.26 -5.22
C ARG A 87 -11.07 -24.03 -6.59
N LEU A 88 -11.12 -25.03 -7.48
CA LEU A 88 -10.64 -24.89 -8.85
C LEU A 88 -11.34 -23.73 -9.57
N LEU A 89 -12.67 -23.68 -9.53
CA LEU A 89 -13.47 -22.59 -10.10
C LEU A 89 -13.20 -21.22 -9.44
N ASN A 90 -12.64 -21.21 -8.23
CA ASN A 90 -12.31 -20.00 -7.48
C ASN A 90 -10.85 -19.54 -7.72
N VAL A 91 -10.09 -20.15 -8.62
CA VAL A 91 -8.67 -19.79 -8.83
C VAL A 91 -8.49 -18.40 -9.47
N VAL A 92 -9.45 -17.94 -10.26
CA VAL A 92 -9.42 -16.66 -10.97
C VAL A 92 -10.15 -15.54 -10.21
N PRO A 93 -9.81 -14.25 -10.44
CA PRO A 93 -10.41 -13.14 -9.69
C PRO A 93 -11.93 -13.00 -9.87
N LYS A 94 -12.47 -13.43 -11.01
CA LYS A 94 -13.91 -13.34 -11.32
C LYS A 94 -14.74 -14.23 -10.41
N TYR A 95 -15.86 -13.69 -9.91
CA TYR A 95 -16.83 -14.46 -9.13
C TYR A 95 -17.50 -15.57 -9.95
N SER A 96 -17.68 -16.74 -9.34
CA SER A 96 -18.38 -17.90 -9.90
C SER A 96 -19.50 -18.36 -8.97
N LYS A 97 -20.75 -18.29 -9.46
CA LYS A 97 -21.92 -18.79 -8.71
C LYS A 97 -21.85 -20.31 -8.49
N GLU A 98 -21.26 -21.02 -9.44
CA GLU A 98 -21.06 -22.47 -9.33
C GLU A 98 -20.07 -22.80 -8.19
N ALA A 99 -18.94 -22.06 -8.11
CA ALA A 99 -17.99 -22.21 -7.01
C ALA A 99 -18.67 -22.01 -5.65
N GLU A 100 -19.45 -20.93 -5.50
CA GLU A 100 -20.21 -20.65 -4.27
C GLU A 100 -21.13 -21.83 -3.89
N ASN A 101 -21.90 -22.35 -4.86
CA ASN A 101 -22.83 -23.44 -4.64
C ASN A 101 -22.11 -24.74 -4.22
N LEU A 102 -20.99 -25.08 -4.86
CA LEU A 102 -20.20 -26.27 -4.55
C LEU A 102 -19.53 -26.15 -3.18
N LEU A 103 -18.89 -25.02 -2.89
CA LEU A 103 -18.24 -24.77 -1.61
C LEU A 103 -19.27 -24.75 -0.46
N SER A 104 -20.45 -24.17 -0.69
CA SER A 104 -21.57 -24.22 0.26
C SER A 104 -22.07 -25.65 0.52
N LYS A 105 -22.07 -26.52 -0.49
CA LYS A 105 -22.39 -27.95 -0.30
C LYS A 105 -21.30 -28.67 0.47
N ALA A 106 -20.02 -28.37 0.19
CA ALA A 106 -18.88 -28.98 0.88
C ALA A 106 -18.95 -28.74 2.40
N ILE A 107 -19.12 -27.48 2.83
CA ILE A 107 -19.20 -27.14 4.26
C ILE A 107 -20.45 -27.71 4.96
N LYS A 108 -21.54 -27.95 4.22
CA LYS A 108 -22.76 -28.57 4.77
C LYS A 108 -22.56 -30.06 5.04
N LEU A 109 -21.80 -30.73 4.17
CA LEU A 109 -21.49 -32.16 4.31
C LEU A 109 -20.38 -32.40 5.32
N ASP A 110 -19.36 -31.55 5.33
CA ASP A 110 -18.26 -31.60 6.29
C ASP A 110 -17.91 -30.20 6.77
N ARG A 111 -18.36 -29.87 7.99
CA ARG A 111 -18.10 -28.57 8.62
C ARG A 111 -16.65 -28.40 9.04
N LYS A 112 -15.88 -29.48 9.23
CA LYS A 112 -14.48 -29.43 9.69
C LYS A 112 -13.51 -29.11 8.57
N LEU A 113 -13.97 -29.07 7.32
CA LEU A 113 -13.17 -28.72 6.15
C LEU A 113 -12.90 -27.21 6.09
N VAL A 114 -11.93 -26.77 6.89
CA VAL A 114 -11.53 -25.37 7.08
C VAL A 114 -11.14 -24.70 5.75
N GLU A 115 -10.52 -25.44 4.85
CA GLU A 115 -10.14 -24.98 3.52
C GLU A 115 -11.38 -24.61 2.68
N ALA A 116 -12.48 -25.36 2.79
CA ALA A 116 -13.72 -25.03 2.09
C ALA A 116 -14.39 -23.77 2.62
N TRP A 117 -14.32 -23.54 3.94
CA TRP A 117 -14.75 -22.27 4.52
C TRP A 117 -13.94 -21.08 4.02
N ASN A 118 -12.62 -21.23 3.92
CA ASN A 118 -11.75 -20.19 3.39
C ASN A 118 -12.06 -19.86 1.93
N GLU A 119 -12.16 -20.89 1.08
CA GLU A 119 -12.49 -20.70 -0.33
C GLU A 119 -13.89 -20.09 -0.51
N LEU A 120 -14.88 -20.49 0.31
CA LEU A 120 -16.22 -19.87 0.28
C LEU A 120 -16.17 -18.40 0.70
N GLY A 121 -15.36 -18.08 1.72
CA GLY A 121 -15.14 -16.71 2.17
C GLY A 121 -14.54 -15.84 1.07
N GLU A 122 -13.53 -16.33 0.36
CA GLU A 122 -12.94 -15.64 -0.80
C GLU A 122 -13.93 -15.51 -1.95
N CYS A 123 -14.73 -16.55 -2.21
CA CYS A 123 -15.79 -16.51 -3.22
C CYS A 123 -16.83 -15.42 -2.93
N TYR A 124 -17.29 -15.30 -1.67
CA TYR A 124 -18.18 -14.22 -1.26
C TYR A 124 -17.53 -12.84 -1.35
N TRP A 125 -16.24 -12.73 -1.05
CA TRP A 125 -15.52 -11.46 -1.19
C TRP A 125 -15.48 -11.00 -2.65
N LYS A 126 -15.23 -11.91 -3.60
CA LYS A 126 -15.30 -11.60 -5.04
C LYS A 126 -16.68 -11.14 -5.50
N ASN A 127 -17.73 -11.45 -4.76
CA ASN A 127 -19.10 -11.01 -5.00
C ASN A 127 -19.52 -9.78 -4.15
N ASP A 128 -18.55 -9.09 -3.52
CA ASP A 128 -18.75 -7.97 -2.58
C ASP A 128 -19.68 -8.28 -1.39
N GLU A 129 -19.89 -9.56 -1.08
CA GLU A 129 -20.72 -10.04 0.04
C GLU A 129 -19.88 -10.11 1.33
N LEU A 130 -19.32 -8.97 1.74
CA LEU A 130 -18.29 -8.88 2.79
C LEU A 130 -18.74 -9.50 4.13
N LYS A 131 -20.01 -9.33 4.51
CA LYS A 131 -20.55 -9.94 5.75
C LYS A 131 -20.55 -11.46 5.70
N LYS A 132 -20.93 -12.06 4.55
CA LYS A 132 -20.90 -13.52 4.37
C LYS A 132 -19.46 -14.03 4.36
N SER A 133 -18.56 -13.26 3.74
CA SER A 133 -17.12 -13.54 3.73
C SER A 133 -16.54 -13.61 5.16
N ILE A 134 -16.79 -12.58 5.99
CA ILE A 134 -16.38 -12.55 7.41
C ILE A 134 -16.91 -13.77 8.16
N ASN A 135 -18.21 -14.07 8.03
CA ASN A 135 -18.83 -15.22 8.70
C ASN A 135 -18.15 -16.54 8.32
N CYS A 136 -17.71 -16.70 7.06
CA CYS A 136 -17.02 -17.91 6.62
C CYS A 136 -15.64 -18.03 7.27
N PHE A 137 -14.85 -16.95 7.30
CA PHE A 137 -13.53 -16.97 7.92
C PHE A 137 -13.60 -17.12 9.45
N GLU A 138 -14.57 -16.51 10.11
CA GLU A 138 -14.80 -16.73 11.55
C GLU A 138 -15.27 -18.17 11.83
N GLY A 139 -16.10 -18.74 10.94
CA GLY A 139 -16.47 -20.15 10.97
C GLY A 139 -15.25 -21.08 10.85
N ALA A 140 -14.38 -20.81 9.89
CA ALA A 140 -13.12 -21.54 9.70
C ALA A 140 -12.24 -21.52 10.97
N LEU A 141 -12.11 -20.35 11.62
CA LEU A 141 -11.31 -20.21 12.85
C LEU A 141 -11.92 -20.91 14.07
N LYS A 142 -13.25 -21.08 14.14
CA LYS A 142 -13.92 -21.86 15.19
C LYS A 142 -13.58 -23.35 15.09
N GLU A 143 -13.46 -23.86 13.88
CA GLU A 143 -13.12 -25.27 13.63
C GLU A 143 -11.63 -25.53 13.81
N ARG A 144 -10.79 -24.71 13.18
CA ARG A 144 -9.33 -24.77 13.32
C ARG A 144 -8.67 -23.45 12.98
N LYS A 145 -7.88 -22.93 13.91
CA LYS A 145 -7.05 -21.74 13.69
C LYS A 145 -6.15 -21.96 12.47
N ASN A 146 -6.12 -21.00 11.55
CA ASN A 146 -5.33 -21.07 10.33
C ASN A 146 -4.97 -19.67 9.79
N LYS A 147 -3.84 -19.57 9.09
CA LYS A 147 -3.30 -18.30 8.60
C LYS A 147 -4.10 -17.65 7.48
N ILE A 148 -4.81 -18.44 6.65
CA ILE A 148 -5.63 -17.91 5.54
C ILE A 148 -6.79 -17.08 6.11
N SER A 149 -7.57 -17.64 7.03
CA SER A 149 -8.69 -16.91 7.66
C SER A 149 -8.22 -15.67 8.40
N LEU A 150 -7.09 -15.76 9.15
CA LEU A 150 -6.54 -14.62 9.87
C LEU A 150 -6.13 -13.49 8.93
N ARG A 151 -5.46 -13.79 7.82
CA ARG A 151 -5.11 -12.77 6.80
C ARG A 151 -6.35 -12.12 6.20
N ASN A 152 -7.34 -12.92 5.81
CA ASN A 152 -8.54 -12.39 5.17
C ASN A 152 -9.40 -11.57 6.13
N LEU A 153 -9.57 -12.02 7.38
CA LEU A 153 -10.23 -11.22 8.43
C LEU A 153 -9.45 -9.95 8.76
N SER A 154 -8.12 -10.01 8.75
CA SER A 154 -7.27 -8.85 8.93
C SER A 154 -7.58 -7.79 7.87
N MET A 155 -7.63 -8.17 6.59
CA MET A 155 -7.94 -7.27 5.49
C MET A 155 -9.37 -6.71 5.58
N LEU A 156 -10.37 -7.57 5.75
CA LEU A 156 -11.78 -7.19 5.83
C LEU A 156 -12.08 -6.27 7.00
N SER A 157 -11.52 -6.55 8.18
CA SER A 157 -11.74 -5.72 9.37
C SER A 157 -11.31 -4.26 9.13
N ARG A 158 -10.21 -4.03 8.41
CA ARG A 158 -9.70 -2.66 8.18
C ARG A 158 -10.35 -1.93 7.00
N GLN A 159 -11.13 -2.64 6.18
CA GLN A 159 -11.90 -2.06 5.09
C GLN A 159 -13.30 -1.63 5.51
N ASP A 160 -13.73 -1.98 6.73
CA ASP A 160 -15.05 -1.61 7.25
C ASP A 160 -15.15 -0.09 7.41
N THR A 161 -16.07 0.51 6.65
CA THR A 161 -16.37 1.95 6.67
C THR A 161 -17.43 2.27 7.72
N SER A 162 -17.26 1.75 8.93
CA SER A 162 -18.19 1.96 10.05
C SER A 162 -18.46 3.44 10.28
N ASN A 163 -19.72 3.81 10.56
CA ASN A 163 -20.14 5.21 10.69
C ASN A 163 -19.53 5.93 11.91
N SER A 164 -19.01 5.19 12.90
CA SER A 164 -18.37 5.75 14.10
C SER A 164 -16.84 5.64 14.02
N LYS A 165 -16.14 6.70 14.45
CA LYS A 165 -14.68 6.69 14.59
C LYS A 165 -14.21 5.64 15.59
N ILE A 166 -14.99 5.36 16.63
CA ILE A 166 -14.66 4.36 17.67
C ILE A 166 -14.63 2.96 17.05
N ASP A 167 -15.69 2.60 16.32
CA ASP A 167 -15.79 1.29 15.66
C ASP A 167 -14.68 1.13 14.62
N TYR A 168 -14.38 2.18 13.87
CA TYR A 168 -13.29 2.18 12.89
C TYR A 168 -11.93 1.91 13.56
N VAL A 169 -11.63 2.56 14.68
CA VAL A 169 -10.38 2.33 15.44
C VAL A 169 -10.33 0.89 15.95
N ALA A 170 -11.41 0.40 16.56
CA ALA A 170 -11.48 -0.97 17.05
C ALA A 170 -11.30 -2.01 15.94
N ASN A 171 -11.88 -1.76 14.77
CA ASN A 171 -11.74 -2.57 13.56
C ASN A 171 -10.30 -2.58 13.03
N VAL A 172 -9.63 -1.43 13.02
CA VAL A 172 -8.21 -1.33 12.63
C VAL A 172 -7.30 -2.10 13.60
N GLU A 173 -7.55 -2.00 14.91
CA GLU A 173 -6.82 -2.74 15.94
C GLU A 173 -7.06 -4.25 15.85
N LYS A 174 -8.32 -4.67 15.67
CA LYS A 174 -8.70 -6.07 15.42
C LYS A 174 -7.97 -6.62 14.20
N GLY A 175 -7.96 -5.85 13.11
CA GLY A 175 -7.25 -6.22 11.89
C GLY A 175 -5.73 -6.37 12.09
N LEU A 176 -5.11 -5.49 12.87
CA LEU A 176 -3.69 -5.59 13.21
C LEU A 176 -3.38 -6.83 14.04
N ASN A 177 -4.23 -7.19 14.99
CA ASN A 177 -4.04 -8.40 15.79
C ASN A 177 -4.14 -9.67 14.93
N TYR A 178 -5.13 -9.76 14.04
CA TYR A 178 -5.23 -10.88 13.11
C TYR A 178 -3.99 -11.01 12.20
N ALA A 179 -3.42 -9.90 11.72
CA ALA A 179 -2.20 -9.95 10.91
C ALA A 179 -1.00 -10.49 11.69
N LYS A 180 -0.83 -10.04 12.95
CA LYS A 180 0.24 -10.52 13.83
C LYS A 180 0.09 -12.01 14.11
N GLU A 181 -1.12 -12.47 14.38
CA GLU A 181 -1.40 -13.89 14.59
C GLU A 181 -1.13 -14.72 13.33
N ALA A 182 -1.45 -14.22 12.14
CA ALA A 182 -1.15 -14.91 10.89
C ALA A 182 0.37 -15.12 10.69
N VAL A 183 1.18 -14.09 10.98
CA VAL A 183 2.64 -14.19 10.95
C VAL A 183 3.16 -15.12 12.04
N GLN A 184 2.58 -15.10 13.24
CA GLN A 184 2.99 -16.02 14.31
C GLN A 184 2.74 -17.49 13.95
N MET A 185 1.68 -17.78 13.18
CA MET A 185 1.41 -19.14 12.69
C MET A 185 2.45 -19.63 11.69
N ASP A 186 2.93 -18.75 10.82
CA ASP A 186 3.96 -19.07 9.83
C ASP A 186 4.84 -17.84 9.53
N PRO A 187 6.00 -17.71 10.21
CA PRO A 187 6.92 -16.59 10.00
C PRO A 187 7.58 -16.57 8.62
N HIS A 188 7.47 -17.63 7.82
CA HIS A 188 8.02 -17.69 6.47
C HIS A 188 7.00 -17.32 5.39
N ASP A 189 5.73 -17.14 5.75
CA ASP A 189 4.67 -16.75 4.82
C ASP A 189 4.76 -15.26 4.48
N GLY A 190 5.28 -14.94 3.29
CA GLY A 190 5.40 -13.56 2.84
C GLY A 190 4.06 -12.84 2.69
N LEU A 191 2.96 -13.55 2.36
CA LEU A 191 1.64 -12.93 2.26
C LEU A 191 1.14 -12.50 3.64
N SER A 192 1.43 -13.27 4.70
CA SER A 192 1.14 -12.85 6.08
C SER A 192 1.90 -11.58 6.46
N TRP A 193 3.18 -11.48 6.08
CA TRP A 193 4.00 -10.28 6.30
C TRP A 193 3.49 -9.07 5.50
N SER A 194 3.06 -9.26 4.26
CA SER A 194 2.44 -8.22 3.43
C SER A 194 1.16 -7.68 4.09
N VAL A 195 0.30 -8.58 4.58
CA VAL A 195 -0.92 -8.21 5.31
C VAL A 195 -0.60 -7.47 6.61
N LEU A 196 0.46 -7.85 7.32
CA LEU A 196 0.94 -7.14 8.51
C LEU A 196 1.46 -5.74 8.19
N GLY A 197 2.19 -5.56 7.08
CA GLY A 197 2.59 -4.25 6.58
C GLY A 197 1.37 -3.36 6.33
N ASN A 198 0.39 -3.87 5.59
CA ASN A 198 -0.88 -3.18 5.34
C ASN A 198 -1.61 -2.84 6.65
N ALA A 199 -1.53 -3.71 7.67
CA ALA A 199 -2.17 -3.48 8.96
C ALA A 199 -1.49 -2.37 9.77
N HIS A 200 -0.16 -2.34 9.77
CA HIS A 200 0.59 -1.23 10.36
C HIS A 200 0.30 0.08 9.64
N LEU A 201 0.17 0.07 8.30
CA LEU A 201 -0.18 1.25 7.52
C LEU A 201 -1.56 1.79 7.91
N SER A 202 -2.58 0.92 7.95
CA SER A 202 -3.92 1.31 8.41
C SER A 202 -3.92 1.81 9.85
N TYR A 203 -3.16 1.19 10.76
CA TYR A 203 -3.03 1.65 12.15
C TYR A 203 -2.40 3.04 12.24
N PHE A 204 -1.33 3.28 11.48
CA PHE A 204 -0.65 4.57 11.43
C PHE A 204 -1.60 5.71 11.03
N PHE A 205 -2.37 5.50 9.97
CA PHE A 205 -3.28 6.52 9.44
C PHE A 205 -4.66 6.55 10.09
N GLY A 206 -5.08 5.46 10.73
CA GLY A 206 -6.42 5.32 11.28
C GLY A 206 -6.50 5.61 12.77
N VAL A 207 -5.44 5.25 13.52
CA VAL A 207 -5.40 5.28 14.98
C VAL A 207 -4.40 6.32 15.48
N GLN A 208 -3.11 6.12 15.18
CA GLN A 208 -2.05 6.99 15.67
C GLN A 208 -0.85 7.04 14.73
N GLN A 209 -0.49 8.25 14.30
CA GLN A 209 0.67 8.51 13.43
C GLN A 209 2.00 8.43 14.21
N ASN A 210 2.35 7.25 14.70
CA ASN A 210 3.62 7.00 15.37
C ASN A 210 4.69 6.57 14.35
N PRO A 211 5.84 7.28 14.24
CA PRO A 211 6.92 6.90 13.33
C PRO A 211 7.43 5.46 13.50
N LYS A 212 7.33 4.89 14.71
CA LYS A 212 7.66 3.47 14.97
C LYS A 212 6.77 2.53 14.17
N THR A 213 5.48 2.81 14.09
CA THR A 213 4.51 1.99 13.32
C THR A 213 4.87 1.99 11.84
N LEU A 214 5.28 3.13 11.29
CA LEU A 214 5.67 3.25 9.89
C LEU A 214 6.98 2.48 9.59
N ARG A 215 7.93 2.46 10.53
CA ARG A 215 9.11 1.58 10.44
C ARG A 215 8.73 0.09 10.48
N GLN A 216 7.79 -0.29 11.33
CA GLN A 216 7.27 -1.67 11.37
C GLN A 216 6.57 -2.05 10.06
N CYS A 217 5.82 -1.13 9.45
CA CYS A 217 5.21 -1.31 8.14
C CYS A 217 6.25 -1.64 7.06
N ILE A 218 7.28 -0.80 6.92
CA ILE A 218 8.37 -1.03 5.94
C ILE A 218 9.12 -2.32 6.23
N SER A 219 9.44 -2.61 7.50
CA SER A 219 10.10 -3.87 7.89
C SER A 219 9.27 -5.10 7.52
N ALA A 220 7.94 -5.03 7.66
CA ALA A 220 7.05 -6.13 7.29
C ALA A 220 7.02 -6.34 5.78
N TYR A 221 6.98 -5.27 4.97
CA TYR A 221 7.10 -5.40 3.51
C TYR A 221 8.45 -5.96 3.09
N SER A 222 9.56 -5.50 3.67
CA SER A 222 10.89 -6.05 3.38
C SER A 222 11.01 -7.53 3.75
N GLN A 223 10.31 -7.98 4.79
CA GLN A 223 10.25 -9.41 5.13
C GLN A 223 9.37 -10.19 4.14
N ALA A 224 8.26 -9.60 3.68
CA ALA A 224 7.41 -10.19 2.64
C ALA A 224 8.15 -10.41 1.32
N GLU A 225 9.01 -9.46 0.91
CA GLU A 225 9.80 -9.53 -0.32
C GLU A 225 10.82 -10.69 -0.37
N LYS A 226 11.09 -11.36 0.76
CA LYS A 226 11.95 -12.55 0.80
C LYS A 226 11.24 -13.81 0.30
N ASP A 227 9.91 -13.82 0.33
CA ASP A 227 9.10 -14.94 -0.15
C ASP A 227 8.85 -14.84 -1.66
N ILE A 228 8.92 -15.99 -2.34
CA ILE A 228 8.83 -16.07 -3.81
C ILE A 228 7.47 -15.61 -4.35
N VAL A 229 6.38 -15.90 -3.63
CA VAL A 229 5.02 -15.53 -4.04
C VAL A 229 4.76 -14.07 -3.71
N ALA A 230 5.01 -13.66 -2.46
CA ALA A 230 4.72 -12.31 -2.02
C ALA A 230 5.54 -11.25 -2.78
N ARG A 231 6.82 -11.51 -3.08
CA ARG A 231 7.67 -10.56 -3.83
C ARG A 231 7.19 -10.27 -5.25
N THR A 232 6.34 -11.14 -5.81
CA THR A 232 5.76 -10.98 -7.15
C THR A 232 4.28 -10.58 -7.10
N THR A 233 3.77 -10.25 -5.91
CA THR A 233 2.40 -9.75 -5.72
C THR A 233 2.37 -8.24 -5.97
N PRO A 234 1.57 -7.74 -6.92
CA PRO A 234 1.55 -6.31 -7.27
C PRO A 234 1.08 -5.41 -6.12
N ASP A 235 0.12 -5.88 -5.30
CA ASP A 235 -0.44 -5.11 -4.19
C ASP A 235 0.60 -4.81 -3.08
N LEU A 236 1.57 -5.71 -2.88
CA LEU A 236 2.70 -5.49 -1.96
C LEU A 236 3.49 -4.25 -2.37
N HIS A 237 3.93 -4.22 -3.62
CA HIS A 237 4.73 -3.14 -4.19
C HIS A 237 3.96 -1.82 -4.22
N TYR A 238 2.67 -1.86 -4.58
CA TYR A 238 1.83 -0.67 -4.57
C TYR A 238 1.71 -0.07 -3.17
N ASN A 239 1.38 -0.87 -2.16
CA ASN A 239 1.21 -0.38 -0.79
C ASN A 239 2.54 0.06 -0.16
N LYS A 240 3.64 -0.63 -0.49
CA LYS A 240 5.00 -0.19 -0.16
C LYS A 240 5.29 1.18 -0.78
N GLY A 241 4.97 1.38 -2.06
CA GLY A 241 5.13 2.65 -2.78
C GLY A 241 4.34 3.80 -2.14
N ILE A 242 3.09 3.57 -1.73
CA ILE A 242 2.28 4.57 -0.98
C ILE A 242 2.97 4.95 0.33
N THR A 243 3.48 3.96 1.06
CA THR A 243 4.16 4.16 2.35
C THR A 243 5.46 4.97 2.18
N LEU A 244 6.28 4.60 1.20
CA LEU A 244 7.55 5.26 0.89
C LEU A 244 7.32 6.71 0.43
N ARG A 245 6.30 6.93 -0.40
CA ARG A 245 5.93 8.28 -0.84
C ARG A 245 5.54 9.17 0.35
N TYR A 246 4.76 8.66 1.30
CA TYR A 246 4.41 9.43 2.51
C TYR A 246 5.65 9.77 3.35
N ARG A 247 6.64 8.86 3.40
CA ARG A 247 7.96 9.09 4.00
C ARG A 247 8.89 9.97 3.18
N GLU A 248 8.45 10.40 1.99
CA GLU A 248 9.24 11.21 1.04
C GLU A 248 10.49 10.47 0.53
N GLU A 249 10.48 9.14 0.58
CA GLU A 249 11.46 8.25 -0.07
C GLU A 249 11.06 8.07 -1.54
N PHE A 250 11.16 9.15 -2.32
CA PHE A 250 10.55 9.28 -3.65
C PHE A 250 11.08 8.29 -4.69
N GLU A 251 12.39 8.04 -4.72
CA GLU A 251 13.01 7.11 -5.68
C GLU A 251 12.45 5.69 -5.49
N GLU A 252 12.48 5.20 -4.26
CA GLU A 252 11.99 3.86 -3.92
C GLU A 252 10.47 3.74 -4.09
N ALA A 253 9.73 4.83 -3.85
CA ALA A 253 8.30 4.87 -4.15
C ALA A 253 8.01 4.71 -5.65
N LEU A 254 8.76 5.42 -6.51
CA LEU A 254 8.64 5.30 -7.97
C LEU A 254 8.98 3.88 -8.45
N LYS A 255 10.09 3.31 -7.97
CA LYS A 255 10.48 1.91 -8.26
C LYS A 255 9.38 0.94 -7.83
N SER A 256 8.81 1.13 -6.65
CA SER A 256 7.73 0.29 -6.11
C SER A 256 6.46 0.37 -6.97
N PHE A 257 6.02 1.56 -7.40
CA PHE A 257 4.88 1.67 -8.33
C PHE A 257 5.15 1.06 -9.70
N ASN A 258 6.38 1.18 -10.19
CA ASN A 258 6.80 0.54 -11.43
C ASN A 258 6.79 -0.99 -11.32
N GLN A 259 7.33 -1.56 -10.25
CA GLN A 259 7.28 -3.00 -9.97
C GLN A 259 5.84 -3.53 -9.91
N ALA A 260 4.95 -2.83 -9.21
CA ALA A 260 3.52 -3.20 -9.19
C ALA A 260 2.90 -3.22 -10.60
N SER A 261 3.27 -2.25 -11.45
CA SER A 261 2.81 -2.19 -12.85
C SER A 261 3.39 -3.30 -13.74
N LEU A 262 4.59 -3.79 -13.42
CA LEU A 262 5.23 -4.90 -14.16
C LEU A 262 4.59 -6.25 -13.81
N TYR A 263 4.27 -6.49 -12.53
CA TYR A 263 3.61 -7.73 -12.11
C TYR A 263 2.12 -7.80 -12.49
N ASP A 264 1.46 -6.65 -12.65
CA ASP A 264 0.09 -6.57 -13.15
C ASP A 264 -0.09 -5.36 -14.10
N PRO A 265 0.22 -5.55 -15.40
CA PRO A 265 0.08 -4.49 -16.40
C PRO A 265 -1.36 -4.04 -16.64
N THR A 266 -2.35 -4.85 -16.26
CA THR A 266 -3.78 -4.55 -16.43
C THR A 266 -4.31 -3.66 -15.30
N TRP A 267 -3.59 -3.58 -14.18
CA TRP A 267 -3.94 -2.74 -13.05
C TRP A 267 -3.41 -1.31 -13.22
N ASP A 268 -4.32 -0.39 -13.52
CA ASP A 268 -4.05 1.03 -13.76
C ASP A 268 -3.47 1.85 -12.58
N PRO A 269 -3.94 1.68 -11.32
CA PRO A 269 -3.58 2.55 -10.21
C PRO A 269 -2.07 2.74 -9.97
N PRO A 270 -1.21 1.71 -10.00
CA PRO A 270 0.23 1.91 -9.88
C PRO A 270 0.82 2.84 -10.95
N LYS A 271 0.43 2.66 -12.23
CA LYS A 271 0.86 3.54 -13.34
C LYS A 271 0.41 4.98 -13.11
N LYS A 272 -0.84 5.16 -12.66
CA LYS A 272 -1.39 6.49 -12.31
C LYS A 272 -0.60 7.12 -11.17
N ARG A 273 -0.31 6.37 -10.10
CA ARG A 273 0.48 6.87 -8.95
C ARG A 273 1.91 7.21 -9.32
N GLU A 274 2.55 6.40 -10.15
CA GLU A 274 3.89 6.69 -10.69
C GLU A 274 3.89 8.00 -11.48
N PHE A 275 2.96 8.14 -12.43
CA PHE A 275 2.82 9.36 -13.24
C PHE A 275 2.55 10.60 -12.39
N GLN A 276 1.64 10.51 -11.43
CA GLN A 276 1.32 11.59 -10.50
C GLN A 276 2.56 12.04 -9.71
N LEU A 277 3.35 11.09 -9.21
CA LEU A 277 4.55 11.40 -8.45
C LEU A 277 5.63 12.04 -9.33
N ILE A 278 5.84 11.55 -10.55
CA ILE A 278 6.76 12.16 -11.51
C ILE A 278 6.35 13.61 -11.81
N LYS A 279 5.07 13.85 -12.09
CA LYS A 279 4.53 15.19 -12.34
C LYS A 279 4.75 16.11 -11.15
N TYR A 280 4.41 15.67 -9.94
CA TYR A 280 4.62 16.41 -8.71
C TYR A 280 6.10 16.79 -8.49
N LEU A 281 7.03 15.86 -8.72
CA LEU A 281 8.47 16.11 -8.58
C LEU A 281 9.01 17.05 -9.67
N ASN A 282 8.47 16.97 -10.89
CA ASN A 282 8.80 17.90 -11.97
C ASN A 282 8.34 19.32 -11.64
N ASP A 283 7.12 19.47 -11.09
CA ASP A 283 6.59 20.75 -10.65
C ASP A 283 7.45 21.34 -9.52
N ILE A 284 7.88 20.52 -8.54
CA ILE A 284 8.84 20.93 -7.50
C ILE A 284 10.13 21.45 -8.14
N LYS A 285 10.76 20.65 -9.00
CA LYS A 285 12.03 20.99 -9.65
C LYS A 285 11.95 22.31 -10.42
N GLU A 286 10.87 22.51 -11.17
CA GLU A 286 10.65 23.74 -11.92
C GLU A 286 10.43 24.94 -10.97
N LEU A 287 9.58 24.80 -9.96
CA LEU A 287 9.23 25.89 -9.06
C LEU A 287 10.38 26.29 -8.13
N VAL A 288 11.22 25.34 -7.71
CA VAL A 288 12.44 25.63 -6.95
C VAL A 288 13.44 26.41 -7.82
N SER A 289 13.73 25.92 -9.03
CA SER A 289 14.72 26.54 -9.93
C SER A 289 14.30 27.94 -10.41
N THR A 290 13.00 28.17 -10.58
CA THR A 290 12.44 29.46 -11.01
C THR A 290 12.00 30.37 -9.85
N LYS A 291 12.17 29.93 -8.59
CA LYS A 291 11.68 30.62 -7.38
C LYS A 291 10.20 31.01 -7.51
N GLY A 292 9.37 30.05 -7.89
CA GLY A 292 7.93 30.20 -8.07
C GLY A 292 7.52 30.99 -9.33
N LYS A 293 8.39 31.07 -10.35
CA LYS A 293 8.19 31.87 -11.58
C LYS A 293 7.89 33.35 -11.28
N LEU A 294 8.36 33.87 -10.14
CA LEU A 294 8.12 35.26 -9.75
C LEU A 294 9.01 36.21 -10.56
N LYS A 295 8.44 37.35 -10.96
CA LYS A 295 9.22 38.44 -11.58
C LYS A 295 10.28 38.95 -10.60
N THR A 296 11.48 39.27 -11.09
CA THR A 296 12.61 39.75 -10.26
C THR A 296 12.25 40.88 -9.30
N LYS A 297 11.48 41.88 -9.76
CA LYS A 297 11.01 42.99 -8.89
C LYS A 297 10.15 42.51 -7.72
N ARG A 298 9.25 41.54 -7.95
CA ARG A 298 8.41 40.96 -6.91
C ARG A 298 9.24 40.14 -5.94
N LEU A 299 10.18 39.35 -6.45
CA LEU A 299 11.11 38.58 -5.64
C LEU A 299 11.93 39.49 -4.71
N GLN A 300 12.52 40.56 -5.24
CA GLN A 300 13.28 41.53 -4.43
C GLN A 300 12.42 42.20 -3.37
N SER A 301 11.18 42.55 -3.71
CA SER A 301 10.22 43.10 -2.74
C SER A 301 9.91 42.11 -1.61
N LEU A 302 9.80 40.81 -1.90
CA LEU A 302 9.61 39.80 -0.87
C LEU A 302 10.84 39.67 0.03
N LEU A 303 12.04 39.58 -0.55
CA LEU A 303 13.30 39.51 0.19
C LEU A 303 13.48 40.69 1.16
N ASN A 304 13.27 41.91 0.68
CA ASN A 304 13.38 43.12 1.49
C ASN A 304 12.31 43.22 2.59
N SER A 305 11.24 42.42 2.52
CA SER A 305 10.14 42.41 3.50
C SER A 305 10.28 41.33 4.58
N ILE A 306 11.36 40.54 4.53
CA ILE A 306 11.72 39.61 5.61
C ILE A 306 12.22 40.45 6.78
N ASP A 307 11.52 40.37 7.91
CA ASP A 307 11.88 41.06 9.15
C ASP A 307 11.89 40.04 10.28
N SER A 308 12.94 40.07 11.09
CA SER A 308 13.08 39.28 12.32
C SER A 308 11.81 39.26 13.19
N LYS A 309 11.05 40.36 13.26
CA LYS A 309 9.77 40.45 13.99
C LYS A 309 8.73 39.41 13.56
N GLN A 310 8.86 38.87 12.35
CA GLN A 310 7.97 37.85 11.78
C GLN A 310 8.27 36.44 12.29
N LEU A 311 9.35 36.24 13.04
CA LEU A 311 9.59 35.02 13.83
C LEU A 311 8.48 34.82 14.89
N GLY A 312 7.77 35.88 15.27
CA GLY A 312 6.62 35.83 16.15
C GLY A 312 6.98 35.23 17.52
N PRO A 313 6.38 34.11 17.93
CA PRO A 313 6.64 33.49 19.24
C PRO A 313 8.11 33.07 19.43
N TYR A 314 8.87 32.89 18.34
CA TYR A 314 10.26 32.44 18.37
C TYR A 314 11.30 33.56 18.55
N LEU A 315 10.86 34.80 18.80
CA LEU A 315 11.74 35.95 19.09
C LEU A 315 12.30 35.94 20.52
N GLU A 316 11.45 35.58 21.48
CA GLU A 316 11.76 35.58 22.90
C GLU A 316 12.17 34.17 23.35
N ASP A 317 12.60 34.01 24.61
CA ASP A 317 12.82 32.70 25.23
C ASP A 317 11.48 31.95 25.33
N THR A 318 11.00 31.44 24.19
CA THR A 318 9.85 30.57 24.16
C THR A 318 10.22 29.32 24.90
N LYS A 319 9.38 28.90 25.86
CA LYS A 319 9.34 27.49 26.26
C LYS A 319 9.29 26.69 24.97
N ASN A 320 10.28 25.83 24.75
CA ASN A 320 10.31 24.98 23.58
C ASN A 320 8.98 24.22 23.59
N ILE A 321 8.09 24.53 22.65
CA ILE A 321 6.73 23.99 22.59
C ILE A 321 6.80 22.45 22.43
N LEU A 322 7.97 21.92 22.04
CA LEU A 322 8.25 20.52 21.80
C LEU A 322 8.74 19.75 23.02
N THR A 323 9.57 20.34 23.87
CA THR A 323 10.20 19.66 25.02
C THR A 323 9.78 20.22 26.38
N GLY A 324 9.12 21.38 26.41
CA GLY A 324 8.80 22.11 27.64
C GLY A 324 10.02 22.77 28.31
N GLU A 325 11.22 22.58 27.77
CA GLU A 325 12.45 23.21 28.24
C GLU A 325 12.55 24.65 27.74
N ASN A 326 13.05 25.55 28.58
CA ASN A 326 13.39 26.91 28.14
C ASN A 326 14.65 26.85 27.27
N ALA A 327 14.48 26.83 25.95
CA ALA A 327 15.60 26.85 25.02
C ALA A 327 15.33 27.87 23.91
N LYS A 328 16.14 28.92 23.89
CA LYS A 328 16.12 29.94 22.84
C LYS A 328 16.46 29.33 21.49
N LEU A 329 15.59 29.53 20.49
CA LEU A 329 15.87 29.16 19.11
C LEU A 329 16.78 30.20 18.46
N VAL A 330 17.77 29.73 17.71
CA VAL A 330 18.71 30.58 16.98
C VAL A 330 18.27 30.67 15.52
N PRO A 331 18.04 31.88 14.98
CA PRO A 331 17.77 32.05 13.56
C PRO A 331 18.87 31.42 12.69
N VAL A 332 18.47 30.73 11.62
CA VAL A 332 19.38 30.04 10.70
C VAL A 332 18.98 30.32 9.25
N LYS A 333 19.97 30.36 8.37
CA LYS A 333 19.76 30.49 6.92
C LYS A 333 19.63 29.13 6.26
N ILE A 334 18.99 29.06 5.10
CA ILE A 334 18.73 27.78 4.41
C ILE A 334 20.04 27.05 4.07
N HIS A 335 21.06 27.78 3.64
CA HIS A 335 22.35 27.18 3.25
C HIS A 335 23.17 26.66 4.46
N GLU A 336 22.83 27.07 5.68
CA GLU A 336 23.50 26.63 6.92
C GLU A 336 22.84 25.38 7.53
N LEU A 337 21.65 25.01 7.04
CA LEU A 337 20.93 23.83 7.50
C LEU A 337 21.68 22.55 7.12
N LYS A 338 21.71 21.59 8.04
CA LYS A 338 22.24 20.23 7.84
C LYS A 338 21.08 19.25 7.57
N PRO A 339 21.32 18.12 6.89
CA PRO A 339 20.35 17.02 6.83
C PRO A 339 19.89 16.58 8.23
N GLU A 340 18.69 16.02 8.29
CA GLU A 340 17.98 15.61 9.50
C GLU A 340 17.54 16.80 10.39
N LEU A 341 17.42 16.56 11.70
CA LEU A 341 16.89 17.51 12.66
C LEU A 341 17.90 18.62 12.97
N ASN A 342 17.52 19.87 12.74
CA ASN A 342 18.31 21.04 13.12
C ASN A 342 17.84 21.58 14.48
N GLU A 343 18.26 20.94 15.56
CA GLU A 343 17.87 21.29 16.93
C GLU A 343 18.22 22.74 17.30
N ARG A 344 17.34 23.37 18.08
CA ARG A 344 17.48 24.75 18.57
C ARG A 344 17.67 25.80 17.46
N LYS A 345 17.27 25.49 16.23
CA LYS A 345 17.27 26.43 15.10
C LYS A 345 15.85 26.86 14.75
N VAL A 346 15.73 28.05 14.16
CA VAL A 346 14.48 28.51 13.54
C VAL A 346 14.78 29.13 12.19
N LEU A 347 14.13 28.63 11.14
CA LEU A 347 14.20 29.21 9.81
C LEU A 347 13.08 30.23 9.65
N LEU A 348 13.36 31.41 9.10
CA LEU A 348 12.36 32.37 8.64
C LEU A 348 12.52 32.58 7.13
N GLY A 349 11.39 32.57 6.41
CA GLY A 349 11.41 32.91 4.99
C GLY A 349 10.07 33.40 4.47
N LYS A 350 10.02 33.67 3.16
CA LYS A 350 8.82 34.07 2.42
C LYS A 350 8.36 32.98 1.46
N VAL A 351 7.06 32.75 1.41
CA VAL A 351 6.45 31.81 0.45
C VAL A 351 6.49 32.40 -0.95
N VAL A 352 7.02 31.64 -1.92
CA VAL A 352 7.10 32.09 -3.33
C VAL A 352 6.13 31.39 -4.26
N CYS A 353 5.72 30.16 -3.94
CA CYS A 353 4.69 29.40 -4.66
C CYS A 353 4.18 28.24 -3.81
N SER A 354 2.99 27.75 -4.13
CA SER A 354 2.52 26.42 -3.71
C SER A 354 2.72 25.41 -4.85
N VAL A 355 2.95 24.16 -4.50
CA VAL A 355 3.06 23.04 -5.43
C VAL A 355 1.77 22.23 -5.32
N ARG A 356 1.10 21.99 -6.45
CA ARG A 356 -0.13 21.20 -6.46
C ARG A 356 0.22 19.72 -6.28
N ASN A 357 -0.36 19.11 -5.25
CA ASN A 357 -0.37 17.67 -5.05
C ASN A 357 -1.78 17.16 -5.39
N GLU A 358 -1.88 16.05 -6.12
CA GLU A 358 -3.18 15.46 -6.45
C GLU A 358 -3.83 14.80 -5.22
N ASP A 359 -3.01 14.38 -4.26
CA ASP A 359 -3.50 14.09 -2.91
C ASP A 359 -3.46 15.35 -2.05
N THR A 360 -4.42 15.51 -1.15
CA THR A 360 -4.53 16.69 -0.27
C THR A 360 -3.37 16.82 0.73
N VAL A 361 -2.57 15.76 0.91
CA VAL A 361 -1.46 15.69 1.88
C VAL A 361 -0.20 15.16 1.19
N PRO A 362 0.98 15.78 1.42
CA PRO A 362 1.19 17.03 2.16
C PRO A 362 0.79 18.28 1.36
N PHE A 363 0.50 19.36 2.08
CA PHE A 363 0.50 20.71 1.51
C PHE A 363 1.95 21.12 1.25
N THR A 364 2.26 21.51 0.02
CA THR A 364 3.64 21.74 -0.41
C THR A 364 3.81 23.15 -0.93
N PHE A 365 4.87 23.83 -0.51
CA PHE A 365 5.22 25.17 -0.99
C PHE A 365 6.72 25.38 -1.04
N CYS A 366 7.17 26.40 -1.77
CA CYS A 366 8.58 26.82 -1.76
C CYS A 366 8.75 28.07 -0.91
N LEU A 367 9.83 28.09 -0.14
CA LEU A 367 10.21 29.17 0.77
C LEU A 367 11.56 29.74 0.33
N ILE A 368 11.70 31.06 0.39
CA ILE A 368 13.00 31.75 0.25
C ILE A 368 13.41 32.40 1.56
N ASP A 369 14.69 32.35 1.90
CA ASP A 369 15.25 33.14 3.00
C ASP A 369 15.78 34.50 2.52
N GLU A 370 16.35 35.30 3.43
CA GLU A 370 16.94 36.61 3.11
C GLU A 370 18.11 36.56 2.11
N THR A 371 18.74 35.39 1.94
CA THR A 371 19.81 35.19 0.94
C THR A 371 19.24 34.89 -0.45
N GLY A 372 17.93 34.68 -0.55
CA GLY A 372 17.26 34.26 -1.78
C GLY A 372 17.50 32.79 -2.12
N THR A 373 18.02 31.99 -1.20
CA THR A 373 18.08 30.53 -1.34
C THR A 373 16.67 29.98 -1.26
N CYS A 374 16.32 29.01 -2.12
CA CYS A 374 14.98 28.43 -2.18
C CYS A 374 14.99 27.02 -1.60
N ILE A 375 13.97 26.66 -0.80
CA ILE A 375 13.79 25.33 -0.22
C ILE A 375 12.33 24.91 -0.34
N VAL A 376 12.10 23.60 -0.52
CA VAL A 376 10.75 23.03 -0.51
C VAL A 376 10.33 22.80 0.93
N VAL A 377 9.06 23.04 1.25
CA VAL A 377 8.47 22.73 2.55
C VAL A 377 7.23 21.88 2.32
N THR A 378 7.18 20.72 2.96
CA THR A 378 6.00 19.85 2.99
C THR A 378 5.40 19.88 4.39
N VAL A 379 4.10 20.12 4.46
CA VAL A 379 3.37 20.22 5.72
C VAL A 379 2.27 19.16 5.75
N PHE A 380 2.40 18.27 6.72
CA PHE A 380 1.44 17.20 6.98
C PHE A 380 0.39 17.67 8.00
N ASN A 381 -0.70 16.93 8.10
CA ASN A 381 -1.76 17.17 9.09
C ASN A 381 -2.39 18.58 9.06
N LEU A 382 -2.38 19.26 7.90
CA LEU A 382 -3.17 20.46 7.66
C LEU A 382 -4.59 20.08 7.22
N ALA A 383 -5.58 20.82 7.70
CA ALA A 383 -6.97 20.65 7.27
C ALA A 383 -7.13 20.98 5.79
N ASP A 384 -8.06 20.32 5.11
CA ASP A 384 -8.29 20.52 3.68
C ASP A 384 -8.63 21.99 3.37
N GLY A 385 -8.11 22.50 2.27
CA GLY A 385 -8.21 23.91 1.88
C GLY A 385 -7.43 24.90 2.77
N ARG A 386 -6.64 24.43 3.75
CA ARG A 386 -5.75 25.29 4.55
C ARG A 386 -4.31 25.21 4.07
N GLY A 387 -3.58 26.30 4.23
CA GLY A 387 -2.19 26.42 3.84
C GLY A 387 -1.69 27.85 3.96
N VAL A 388 -0.52 28.11 3.38
CA VAL A 388 0.07 29.44 3.26
C VAL A 388 -0.05 29.96 1.82
N ILE A 389 -0.02 31.27 1.65
CA ILE A 389 -0.11 31.93 0.34
C ILE A 389 1.19 32.66 -0.02
N ILE A 390 1.36 32.99 -1.30
CA ILE A 390 2.53 33.72 -1.79
C ILE A 390 2.69 35.05 -1.04
N GLY A 391 3.87 35.26 -0.47
CA GLY A 391 4.23 36.45 0.29
C GLY A 391 4.02 36.35 1.79
N ASP A 392 3.40 35.28 2.30
CA ASP A 392 3.39 34.98 3.72
C ASP A 392 4.81 34.77 4.24
N SER A 393 5.09 35.29 5.43
CA SER A 393 6.29 34.93 6.20
C SER A 393 6.01 33.66 6.97
N VAL A 394 6.90 32.67 6.89
CA VAL A 394 6.77 31.42 7.61
C VAL A 394 8.03 31.18 8.44
N ALA A 395 7.84 31.03 9.75
CA ALA A 395 8.89 30.58 10.66
C ALA A 395 8.71 29.08 10.96
N ILE A 396 9.77 28.31 10.79
CA ILE A 396 9.81 26.86 10.99
C ILE A 396 10.83 26.55 12.10
N PRO A 397 10.38 26.16 13.30
CA PRO A 397 11.28 25.76 14.38
C PRO A 397 11.81 24.34 14.12
N GLU A 398 13.05 24.11 14.53
CA GLU A 398 13.76 22.84 14.48
C GLU A 398 13.55 22.06 13.17
N PRO A 399 13.87 22.68 12.01
CA PRO A 399 13.52 22.12 10.72
C PRO A 399 14.20 20.77 10.49
N PHE A 400 13.41 19.77 10.09
CA PHE A 400 13.90 18.47 9.65
C PHE A 400 14.15 18.52 8.15
N VAL A 401 15.41 18.39 7.74
CA VAL A 401 15.84 18.61 6.35
C VAL A 401 16.21 17.29 5.67
N THR A 402 15.76 17.12 4.45
CA THR A 402 16.17 16.02 3.57
C THR A 402 16.76 16.59 2.29
N ASP A 403 17.94 16.12 1.91
CA ASP A 403 18.52 16.42 0.61
C ASP A 403 18.08 15.32 -0.38
N VAL A 404 17.29 15.70 -1.37
CA VAL A 404 16.80 14.80 -2.41
C VAL A 404 17.75 14.91 -3.60
N ASP A 405 18.45 13.83 -3.94
CA ASP A 405 19.28 13.71 -5.15
C ASP A 405 19.20 12.30 -5.72
N PHE A 406 18.42 12.11 -6.78
CA PHE A 406 18.31 10.84 -7.48
C PHE A 406 17.95 11.04 -8.96
N GLU A 407 18.10 9.99 -9.76
CA GLU A 407 17.70 9.95 -11.15
C GLU A 407 16.64 8.86 -11.38
N TYR A 408 15.60 9.19 -12.12
CA TYR A 408 14.57 8.23 -12.51
C TYR A 408 14.10 8.50 -13.94
N ARG A 409 14.16 7.48 -14.82
CA ARG A 409 13.80 7.58 -16.25
C ARG A 409 14.45 8.79 -16.95
N ALA A 410 15.77 8.96 -16.78
CA ALA A 410 16.56 10.08 -17.31
C ALA A 410 16.21 11.49 -16.79
N LEU A 411 15.38 11.59 -15.74
CA LEU A 411 15.11 12.84 -15.03
C LEU A 411 15.87 12.85 -13.70
N ARG A 412 16.79 13.81 -13.54
CA ARG A 412 17.44 14.08 -12.26
C ARG A 412 16.59 15.01 -11.39
N TYR A 413 16.35 14.62 -10.16
CA TYR A 413 15.69 15.40 -9.12
C TYR A 413 16.73 15.79 -8.07
N ASN A 414 16.99 17.10 -7.94
CA ASN A 414 17.94 17.63 -6.96
C ASN A 414 17.31 18.86 -6.29
N PHE A 415 16.94 18.73 -5.02
CA PHE A 415 16.39 19.83 -4.21
C PHE A 415 16.49 19.52 -2.72
N ARG A 416 16.46 20.56 -1.88
CA ARG A 416 16.34 20.43 -0.42
C ARG A 416 14.89 20.54 0.00
N LEU A 417 14.51 19.76 1.00
CA LEU A 417 13.15 19.65 1.53
C LEU A 417 13.15 19.82 3.04
N ILE A 418 12.22 20.59 3.58
CA ILE A 418 11.87 20.61 5.01
C ILE A 418 10.55 19.90 5.21
N ARG A 419 10.55 18.88 6.06
CA ARG A 419 9.36 18.14 6.45
C ARG A 419 8.78 18.71 7.75
N VAL A 420 7.50 19.07 7.73
CA VAL A 420 6.77 19.60 8.89
C VAL A 420 5.61 18.67 9.23
N GLU A 421 5.76 17.89 10.30
CA GLU A 421 4.73 16.94 10.77
C GLU A 421 3.60 17.60 11.59
N ARG A 422 3.94 18.71 12.26
CA ARG A 422 3.07 19.40 13.22
C ARG A 422 2.86 20.84 12.76
N PRO A 423 1.79 21.13 11.99
CA PRO A 423 1.56 22.45 11.43
C PRO A 423 1.35 23.52 12.50
N LEU A 424 0.88 23.14 13.69
CA LEU A 424 0.66 24.06 14.83
C LEU A 424 1.95 24.74 15.32
N LEU A 425 3.13 24.24 14.92
CA LEU A 425 4.42 24.83 15.23
C LEU A 425 4.86 25.87 14.18
N LEU A 426 4.18 25.97 13.05
CA LEU A 426 4.48 27.01 12.07
C LEU A 426 3.97 28.34 12.60
N ALA A 427 4.81 29.38 12.54
CA ALA A 427 4.36 30.75 12.69
C ALA A 427 4.21 31.38 11.30
N VAL A 428 2.98 31.76 10.94
CA VAL A 428 2.66 32.43 9.68
C VAL A 428 2.37 33.89 9.97
N ASN A 429 3.12 34.79 9.33
CA ASN A 429 3.05 36.24 9.55
C ASN A 429 3.14 36.62 11.04
N GLY A 430 4.05 35.97 11.77
CA GLY A 430 4.30 36.21 13.20
C GLY A 430 3.30 35.55 14.16
N LYS A 431 2.36 34.74 13.69
CA LYS A 431 1.35 34.07 14.53
C LYS A 431 1.34 32.56 14.31
N LEU A 432 1.20 31.76 15.37
CA LEU A 432 1.06 30.31 15.26
C LEU A 432 -0.21 29.92 14.49
N ILE A 433 -0.12 28.84 13.72
CA ILE A 433 -1.28 28.19 13.13
C ILE A 433 -2.24 27.74 14.25
N GLN A 434 -3.53 28.03 14.07
CA GLN A 434 -4.56 27.71 15.06
C GLN A 434 -5.06 26.26 14.91
N LYS A 435 -5.58 25.68 16.00
CA LYS A 435 -6.04 24.28 16.05
C LYS A 435 -7.04 23.91 14.96
N HIS A 436 -7.96 24.81 14.60
CA HIS A 436 -8.98 24.56 13.57
C HIS A 436 -8.39 24.42 12.14
N GLN A 437 -7.11 24.78 11.95
CA GLN A 437 -6.42 24.68 10.66
C GLN A 437 -5.64 23.37 10.52
N ALA A 438 -5.53 22.57 11.57
CA ALA A 438 -4.93 21.24 11.53
C ALA A 438 -6.02 20.19 11.25
N ALA A 439 -5.68 19.18 10.44
CA ALA A 439 -6.57 18.06 10.15
C ALA A 439 -6.72 17.13 11.35
N GLY A 440 -7.90 16.52 11.48
CA GLY A 440 -8.04 15.27 12.22
C GLY A 440 -7.46 14.10 11.43
N VAL A 441 -7.07 13.02 12.12
CA VAL A 441 -6.50 11.82 11.50
C VAL A 441 -7.57 11.10 10.66
N GLN A 442 -7.50 11.23 9.33
CA GLN A 442 -8.35 10.52 8.36
C GLN A 442 -7.51 9.92 7.22
N MET A 443 -7.91 8.73 6.75
CA MET A 443 -7.39 8.15 5.51
C MET A 443 -8.53 7.80 4.54
N SER A 444 -8.27 7.98 3.25
CA SER A 444 -8.99 7.33 2.16
C SER A 444 -8.32 5.99 1.84
N ILE A 445 -9.08 4.90 1.93
CA ILE A 445 -8.62 3.56 1.54
C ILE A 445 -9.20 3.27 0.15
N PHE A 446 -8.35 2.87 -0.79
CA PHE A 446 -8.78 2.43 -2.12
C PHE A 446 -9.36 1.01 -2.03
N LYS A 447 -10.58 0.81 -2.55
CA LYS A 447 -11.13 -0.53 -2.77
C LYS A 447 -10.65 -1.04 -4.12
N LYS A 448 -9.93 -2.16 -4.16
CA LYS A 448 -9.73 -2.91 -5.42
C LYS A 448 -10.86 -3.92 -5.55
N CYS A 449 -12.06 -3.42 -5.82
CA CYS A 449 -13.16 -4.21 -6.39
C CYS A 449 -13.61 -3.43 -7.62
N ASP A 450 -12.91 -3.69 -8.74
CA ASP A 450 -13.39 -3.63 -10.12
C ASP A 450 -12.28 -4.18 -11.03
#